data_AF-A0A497SQM4-F1
#
_entry.id   AF-A0A497SQM4-F1
#
_cell.length_a   1.000
_cell.length_b   1.000
_cell.length_c   1.000
_cell.angle_alpha   90.00
_cell.angle_beta   90.00
_cell.angle_gamma   90.00
#
_symmetry.space_group_name_H-M   'P 1'
#
loop_
_entity.id
_entity.type
_entity.pdbx_description
1 polymer ?
#
loop_
_entity_poly.entity_id
_entity_poly.type
_entity_poly.pdbx_seq_one_letter_code
_entity_poly.pdbx_strand_id
1 'polypeptide(L)' 'QREGLKEIAELLKKDSSTEELQQQIFEVVKAKGKELFQIIYQVLIGRKQGPRIAMLIDAIGREKVIERFRNLR' A
#
# COMPACT_ATOMS: atom_id res chain seq x y z
N GLN A 1 -5.32 10.23 5.29
CA GLN A 1 -4.99 8.78 5.36
C GLN A 1 -5.76 7.95 4.34
N ARG A 2 -7.11 7.96 4.34
CA ARG A 2 -7.91 7.21 3.34
C ARG A 2 -7.59 7.53 1.88
N GLU A 3 -7.35 8.80 1.57
CA GLU A 3 -6.90 9.21 0.23
C GLU A 3 -5.59 8.53 -0.19
N GLY A 4 -4.62 8.40 0.71
CA GLY A 4 -3.34 7.74 0.42
C GLY A 4 -3.53 6.26 0.10
N LEU A 5 -4.45 5.57 0.80
CA LEU A 5 -4.78 4.17 0.49
C LEU A 5 -5.49 4.03 -0.87
N LYS A 6 -6.38 4.99 -1.22
CA LYS A 6 -7.02 5.02 -2.54
C LYS A 6 -6.01 5.26 -3.66
N GLU A 7 -5.09 6.21 -3.46
CA GLU A 7 -4.03 6.52 -4.41
C GLU A 7 -3.11 5.32 -4.63
N ILE A 8 -2.71 4.63 -3.56
CA ILE A 8 -1.95 3.38 -3.67
C ILE A 8 -2.78 2.30 -4.40
N ALA A 9 -4.07 2.16 -4.13
CA ALA A 9 -4.92 1.22 -4.86
C ALA A 9 -4.96 1.49 -6.37
N GLU A 10 -4.86 2.76 -6.80
CA GLU A 10 -4.77 3.11 -8.22
C GLU A 10 -3.38 2.79 -8.80
N LEU A 11 -2.29 2.94 -8.02
CA LEU A 11 -0.96 2.49 -8.43
C LEU A 11 -0.89 0.98 -8.68
N LEU A 12 -1.57 0.19 -7.83
CA LEU A 12 -1.57 -1.28 -7.92
C LEU A 12 -2.26 -1.85 -9.16
N LYS A 13 -3.06 -1.05 -9.87
CA LYS A 13 -3.67 -1.46 -11.15
C LYS A 13 -2.71 -1.35 -12.33
N LYS A 14 -1.62 -0.60 -12.17
CA LYS A 14 -0.63 -0.44 -13.22
C LYS A 14 0.24 -1.69 -13.25
N ASP A 15 0.65 -2.06 -14.46
CA ASP A 15 1.71 -3.04 -14.61
C ASP A 15 3.04 -2.35 -14.28
N SER A 16 3.60 -2.71 -13.13
CA SER A 16 4.81 -2.11 -12.58
C SER A 16 5.58 -3.17 -11.82
N SER A 17 6.90 -3.09 -11.86
CA SER A 17 7.75 -4.01 -11.10
C SER A 17 7.58 -3.77 -9.59
N THR A 18 7.96 -4.76 -8.77
CA THR A 18 7.94 -4.62 -7.29
C THR A 18 8.79 -3.43 -6.82
N GLU A 19 9.91 -3.14 -7.47
CA GLU A 19 10.77 -2.00 -7.12
C GLU A 19 10.15 -0.66 -7.48
N GLU A 20 9.58 -0.53 -8.69
CA GLU A 20 8.85 0.66 -9.10
C GLU A 20 7.68 0.94 -8.18
N LEU A 21 6.90 -0.11 -7.85
CA LEU A 21 5.79 0.00 -6.92
C LEU A 21 6.26 0.44 -5.54
N GLN A 22 7.37 -0.11 -5.03
CA GLN A 22 7.94 0.30 -3.74
C GLN A 22 8.31 1.79 -3.73
N GLN A 23 8.88 2.30 -4.82
CA GLN A 23 9.22 3.71 -4.95
C GLN A 23 7.95 4.59 -5.01
N GLN A 24 6.96 4.22 -5.82
CA GLN A 24 5.72 4.97 -5.94
C GLN A 24 4.97 5.05 -4.60
N ILE A 25 4.89 3.93 -3.87
CA ILE A 25 4.29 3.91 -2.52
C ILE A 25 5.07 4.82 -1.56
N PHE A 26 6.40 4.80 -1.62
CA PHE A 26 7.23 5.67 -0.78
C PHE A 26 6.95 7.15 -1.03
N GLU A 27 6.82 7.57 -2.29
CA GLU A 27 6.48 8.96 -2.63
C GLU A 27 5.10 9.37 -2.10
N VAL A 28 4.09 8.50 -2.24
CA VAL A 28 2.74 8.75 -1.67
C VAL A 28 2.82 8.91 -0.15
N VAL A 29 3.55 8.02 0.53
CA VAL A 29 3.68 8.08 1.99
C VAL A 29 4.47 9.32 2.43
N LYS A 30 5.54 9.68 1.71
CA LYS A 30 6.32 10.89 1.97
C LYS A 30 5.46 12.15 1.87
N ALA A 31 4.54 12.20 0.90
CA ALA A 31 3.62 13.32 0.72
C ALA A 31 2.47 13.34 1.75
N LYS A 32 1.97 12.17 2.17
CA LYS A 32 0.78 12.04 3.05
C LYS A 32 1.10 11.87 4.54
N GLY A 33 2.36 11.66 4.91
CA GLY A 33 2.83 11.48 6.29
C GLY A 33 3.19 10.03 6.62
N LYS A 34 4.22 9.83 7.46
CA LYS A 34 4.81 8.53 7.79
C LYS A 34 3.82 7.57 8.46
N GLU A 35 2.75 8.08 9.06
CA GLU A 35 1.68 7.31 9.68
C GLU A 35 0.96 6.40 8.66
N LEU A 36 0.98 6.77 7.37
CA LEU A 36 0.41 5.95 6.31
C LEU A 36 1.12 4.58 6.20
N PHE A 37 2.42 4.48 6.48
CA PHE A 37 3.12 3.18 6.55
C PHE A 37 2.47 2.27 7.59
N GLN A 38 2.21 2.79 8.79
CA GLN A 38 1.64 2.00 9.87
C GLN A 38 0.22 1.55 9.54
N ILE A 39 -0.56 2.43 8.90
CA ILE A 39 -1.92 2.10 8.46
C ILE A 39 -1.89 0.99 7.41
N ILE A 40 -0.98 1.05 6.43
CA ILE A 40 -0.85 -0.01 5.42
C ILE A 40 -0.54 -1.35 6.09
N TYR A 41 0.44 -1.40 6.99
CA TYR A 41 0.74 -2.64 7.72
C TYR A 41 -0.44 -3.12 8.57
N GLN A 42 -1.15 -2.20 9.22
CA GLN A 42 -2.28 -2.57 10.07
C GLN A 42 -3.41 -3.19 9.24
N VAL A 43 -3.69 -2.65 8.05
CA VAL A 43 -4.72 -3.14 7.13
C VAL A 43 -4.32 -4.48 6.50
N LEU A 44 -3.05 -4.65 6.12
CA LEU A 44 -2.59 -5.84 5.42
C LEU A 44 -2.33 -7.02 6.35
N ILE A 45 -1.73 -6.78 7.51
CA ILE A 45 -1.21 -7.82 8.41
C ILE A 45 -1.53 -7.60 9.89
N GLY A 46 -2.28 -6.55 10.25
CA GLY A 46 -2.64 -6.28 11.65
C GLY A 46 -1.47 -5.84 12.53
N ARG A 47 -0.35 -5.40 11.95
CA ARG A 47 0.86 -4.96 12.66
C ARG A 47 1.20 -3.52 12.32
N LYS A 48 2.01 -2.85 13.16
CA LYS A 48 2.45 -1.47 12.91
C LYS A 48 3.66 -1.36 11.96
N GLN A 49 4.40 -2.44 11.74
CA GLN A 49 5.64 -2.49 10.94
C GLN A 49 5.79 -3.87 10.27
N GLY A 50 6.60 -3.94 9.22
CA GLY A 50 6.79 -5.16 8.43
C GLY A 50 7.87 -5.04 7.35
N PRO A 51 7.96 -6.03 6.44
CA PRO A 51 8.87 -6.00 5.30
C PRO A 51 8.45 -4.92 4.29
N ARG A 52 9.23 -4.72 3.22
CA ARG A 52 8.90 -3.78 2.14
C ARG A 52 7.45 -3.94 1.68
N ILE A 53 6.70 -2.84 1.64
CA ILE A 53 5.26 -2.86 1.34
C ILE A 53 4.98 -3.50 -0.02
N ALA A 54 5.73 -3.17 -1.06
CA ALA A 54 5.48 -3.74 -2.39
C ALA A 54 5.65 -5.26 -2.40
N MET A 55 6.69 -5.79 -1.73
CA MET A 55 6.88 -7.25 -1.57
C MET A 55 5.73 -7.89 -0.79
N LEU A 56 5.27 -7.24 0.28
CA LEU A 56 4.13 -7.71 1.06
C LEU A 56 2.85 -7.74 0.21
N ILE A 57 2.63 -6.72 -0.61
CA ILE A 57 1.48 -6.63 -1.51
C ILE A 57 1.53 -7.73 -2.56
N ASP A 58 2.68 -7.94 -3.21
CA ASP A 58 2.83 -9.00 -4.22
C ASP A 58 2.63 -10.40 -3.61
N ALA A 59 3.09 -10.62 -2.38
CA ALA A 59 2.86 -11.88 -1.65
C ALA A 59 1.37 -12.11 -1.30
N ILE A 60 0.61 -11.05 -1.02
CA ILE A 60 -0.84 -11.13 -0.76
C ILE A 60 -1.64 -11.25 -2.08
N GLY A 61 -1.14 -10.62 -3.14
CA GLY A 61 -1.82 -10.42 -4.42
C GLY A 61 -2.43 -9.02 -4.52
N ARG A 62 -2.08 -8.30 -5.59
CA ARG A 62 -2.47 -6.89 -5.82
C ARG A 62 -3.98 -6.67 -5.79
N GLU A 63 -4.75 -7.53 -6.44
CA GLU A 63 -6.22 -7.43 -6.49
C GLU A 63 -6.86 -7.49 -5.09
N LYS A 64 -6.42 -8.44 -4.25
CA LYS A 64 -6.89 -8.55 -2.87
C LYS A 64 -6.55 -7.32 -2.04
N VAL A 65 -5.38 -6.71 -2.29
CA VAL A 65 -4.99 -5.48 -1.59
C VAL A 65 -5.83 -4.29 -2.05
N ILE A 66 -6.09 -4.16 -3.34
CA ILE A 66 -6.97 -3.12 -3.90
C ILE A 66 -8.35 -3.20 -3.25
N GLU A 67 -8.93 -4.40 -3.17
CA GLU A 67 -10.22 -4.63 -2.51
C GLU A 67 -10.20 -4.19 -1.04
N ARG A 68 -9.19 -4.64 -0.28
CA ARG A 68 -9.02 -4.27 1.14
C ARG A 68 -8.94 -2.75 1.32
N PHE A 69 -8.15 -2.06 0.50
CA PHE A 69 -7.95 -0.61 0.61
C PHE A 69 -9.22 0.18 0.27
N ARG A 70 -10.02 -0.31 -0.67
CA ARG A 70 -11.27 0.34 -1.10
C ARG A 70 -12.43 0.09 -0.13
N ASN A 71 -12.45 -1.07 0.53
CA ASN A 71 -13.51 -1.45 1.46
C ASN A 71 -13.36 -0.86 2.87
N LEU A 72 -12.31 -0.09 3.13
CA LEU A 72 -12.15 0.65 4.39
C LEU A 72 -13.16 1.80 4.45
N ARG A 73 -14.26 1.55 5.17
CA ARG A 73 -15.32 2.52 5.48
C ARG A 73 -14.83 3.70 6.28
#